data_AF-A0A250G8C5-F1
#
_entry.id   AF-A0A250G8C5-F1
#
_cell.length_a   1.000
_cell.length_b   1.000
_cell.length_c   1.000
_cell.angle_alpha   90.00
_cell.angle_beta   90.00
_cell.angle_gamma   90.00
#
_symmetry.space_group_name_H-M   'P 1'
#
loop_
_entity.id
_entity.type
_entity.pdbx_description
1 polymer ?
#
loop_
_entity_poly.entity_id
_entity_poly.type
_entity_poly.pdbx_seq_one_letter_code
_entity_poly.pdbx_strand_id
1 'polypeptide(L)' 'MGKSSIYHVLDKPDFLNKSAVLEPALRQIKAAKAVGYKIEWLVSDERAVEHLIQYFKKNNVDIAVKLLKE' A
#
# COMPACT_ATOMS: atom_id res chain seq x y z
N MET A 1 0.04 3.28 -39.44
CA MET A 1 -0.38 3.79 -38.11
C MET A 1 -0.44 2.62 -37.14
N GLY A 2 0.55 2.53 -36.25
CA GLY A 2 0.73 1.40 -35.35
C GLY A 2 -0.33 1.38 -34.25
N LYS A 3 -0.98 0.23 -34.07
CA LYS A 3 -1.82 -0.11 -32.94
C LYS A 3 -0.95 -0.09 -31.68
N SER A 4 -0.89 1.04 -30.97
CA SER A 4 -0.22 1.10 -29.67
C SER A 4 -1.28 0.94 -28.59
N SER A 5 -1.22 -0.24 -28.00
CA SER A 5 -1.96 -0.82 -26.90
C SER A 5 -2.81 0.10 -26.02
N ILE A 6 -4.09 -0.27 -25.91
CA ILE A 6 -4.97 0.11 -24.80
C ILE A 6 -4.50 -0.69 -23.57
N TYR A 7 -3.42 -0.28 -22.92
CA TYR A 7 -3.02 -0.90 -21.66
C TYR A 7 -3.86 -0.33 -20.51
N HIS A 8 -4.66 -1.25 -19.95
CA HIS A 8 -5.32 -1.26 -18.65
C HIS A 8 -4.60 -0.46 -17.56
N VAL A 9 -5.24 0.63 -17.15
CA VAL A 9 -5.00 1.34 -15.90
C VAL A 9 -6.32 1.13 -15.15
N LEU A 10 -6.51 0.15 -14.25
CA LEU A 10 -5.94 0.12 -12.90
C LEU A 10 -5.36 1.48 -12.51
N ASP A 11 -6.23 2.49 -12.51
CA ASP A 11 -5.99 3.76 -11.84
C ASP A 11 -5.53 3.42 -10.43
N LYS A 12 -4.24 3.67 -10.15
CA LYS A 12 -3.78 3.69 -8.77
C LYS A 12 -4.61 4.80 -8.13
N PRO A 13 -5.48 4.51 -7.15
CA PRO A 13 -6.23 5.58 -6.51
C PRO A 13 -5.25 6.63 -6.00
N ASP A 14 -5.58 7.92 -6.16
CA ASP A 14 -4.67 9.06 -5.92
C ASP A 14 -3.95 9.02 -4.56
N PHE A 15 -4.54 8.36 -3.56
CA PHE A 15 -3.91 8.17 -2.26
C PHE A 15 -2.64 7.29 -2.32
N LEU A 16 -2.46 6.43 -3.32
CA LEU A 16 -1.27 5.59 -3.53
C LEU A 16 -0.08 6.35 -4.14
N ASN A 17 -0.17 7.67 -4.26
CA ASN A 17 0.99 8.51 -4.54
C ASN A 17 2.09 8.18 -3.52
N LYS A 18 3.29 7.83 -4.02
CA LYS A 18 4.41 7.28 -3.22
C LYS A 18 4.65 8.06 -1.92
N SER A 19 4.60 9.38 -1.95
CA SER A 19 4.85 10.22 -0.77
C SER A 19 3.77 10.11 0.31
N ALA A 20 2.51 9.89 -0.05
CA ALA A 20 1.40 9.83 0.91
C ALA A 20 1.32 8.50 1.65
N VAL A 21 1.75 7.40 1.03
CA VAL A 21 1.60 6.04 1.59
C VAL A 21 2.94 5.35 1.86
N LEU A 22 3.89 5.41 0.91
CA LEU A 22 5.14 4.65 1.03
C LEU A 22 6.07 5.28 2.07
N GLU A 23 6.21 6.61 2.11
CA GLU A 23 7.08 7.26 3.08
C GLU A 23 6.62 7.07 4.53
N PRO A 24 5.34 7.27 4.90
CA PRO A 24 4.87 6.96 6.24
C PRO A 24 5.05 5.49 6.61
N ALA A 25 4.74 4.57 5.69
CA ALA A 25 4.93 3.14 5.87
C ALA A 25 6.39 2.79 6.20
N LEU A 26 7.35 3.30 5.42
CA LEU A 26 8.78 3.07 5.65
C LEU A 26 9.26 3.67 6.97
N ARG A 27 8.78 4.87 7.34
CA ARG A 27 9.10 5.50 8.63
C ARG A 27 8.59 4.66 9.80
N GLN A 28 7.36 4.18 9.73
CA GLN A 28 6.75 3.34 10.75
C GLN A 28 7.45 1.99 10.90
N ILE A 29 7.80 1.33 9.79
CA ILE A 29 8.58 0.08 9.83
C ILE A 29 9.94 0.32 10.49
N LYS A 30 10.64 1.40 10.12
CA LYS A 30 11.95 1.70 10.70
C LYS A 30 11.85 1.89 12.22
N ALA A 31 10.84 2.61 12.69
CA ALA A 31 10.59 2.79 14.12
C ALA A 31 10.20 1.48 14.80
N ALA A 32 9.29 0.69 14.22
CA ALA A 32 8.85 -0.57 14.80
C ALA A 32 9.97 -1.62 14.86
N LYS A 33 10.81 -1.72 13.81
CA LYS A 33 11.99 -2.60 13.79
C LYS A 33 12.99 -2.26 14.89
N ALA A 34 13.16 -0.97 15.22
CA ALA A 34 14.05 -0.56 16.30
C ALA A 34 13.58 -1.05 17.69
N VAL A 35 12.30 -1.40 17.83
CA VAL A 35 11.69 -1.82 19.10
C VAL A 35 11.14 -3.26 19.02
N GLY A 36 11.33 -3.96 17.89
CA GLY A 36 10.85 -5.34 17.69
C GLY A 36 9.34 -5.49 17.48
N TYR A 37 8.64 -4.42 17.14
CA TYR A 37 7.18 -4.44 16.90
C TYR A 37 6.83 -4.72 15.44
N LYS A 38 5.59 -5.17 15.23
CA LYS A 38 4.97 -5.33 13.91
C LYS A 38 3.98 -4.19 13.67
N ILE A 39 3.92 -3.69 12.43
CA ILE A 39 2.99 -2.65 12.02
C ILE A 39 1.76 -3.28 11.36
N GLU A 40 0.58 -2.85 11.81
CA GLU A 40 -0.70 -3.18 11.19
C GLU A 40 -1.43 -1.89 10.76
N TRP A 41 -1.96 -1.85 9.54
CA TRP A 41 -2.81 -0.78 9.03
C TRP A 41 -4.26 -1.25 8.97
N LEU A 42 -5.12 -0.55 9.68
CA LEU A 42 -6.57 -0.76 9.64
C LEU A 42 -7.17 0.22 8.62
N VAL A 43 -7.87 -0.32 7.64
CA VAL A 43 -8.43 0.45 6.52
C VAL A 43 -9.91 0.14 6.45
N SER A 44 -10.77 1.17 6.32
CA SER A 44 -12.23 1.01 6.31
C SER A 44 -12.80 0.58 4.96
N ASP A 45 -12.02 0.68 3.89
CA ASP A 45 -12.42 0.32 2.53
C ASP A 45 -11.72 -0.98 2.09
N GLU A 46 -12.52 -2.00 1.74
CA GLU A 46 -12.03 -3.33 1.35
C GLU A 46 -11.19 -3.30 0.06
N ARG A 47 -11.54 -2.46 -0.92
CA ARG A 47 -10.78 -2.32 -2.16
C ARG A 47 -9.43 -1.68 -1.85
N ALA A 48 -9.40 -0.68 -0.97
CA ALA A 48 -8.17 -0.05 -0.54
C ALA A 48 -7.23 -1.02 0.20
N VAL A 49 -7.76 -1.96 1.00
CA VAL A 49 -6.98 -3.04 1.62
C VAL A 49 -6.24 -3.85 0.55
N GLU A 50 -6.97 -4.34 -0.46
CA GLU A 50 -6.36 -5.17 -1.52
C GLU A 50 -5.28 -4.39 -2.29
N HIS A 51 -5.58 -3.15 -2.67
CA HIS A 51 -4.63 -2.29 -3.36
C HIS A 51 -3.35 -2.03 -2.54
N LEU A 52 -3.49 -1.78 -1.23
CA LEU A 52 -2.36 -1.55 -0.33
C LEU A 52 -1.51 -2.81 -0.13
N ILE A 53 -2.14 -3.98 0.02
CA ILE A 53 -1.42 -5.27 0.12
C ILE A 53 -0.55 -5.48 -1.12
N GLN A 54 -1.13 -5.34 -2.32
CA GLN A 54 -0.38 -5.51 -3.57
C GLN A 54 0.72 -4.45 -3.71
N TYR A 55 0.44 -3.21 -3.31
CA TYR A 55 1.40 -2.12 -3.36
C TYR A 55 2.59 -2.36 -2.42
N PHE A 56 2.36 -2.76 -1.17
CA PHE A 56 3.44 -3.05 -0.22
C PHE A 56 4.24 -4.28 -0.61
N LYS A 57 3.58 -5.34 -1.10
CA LYS A 57 4.26 -6.53 -1.64
C LYS A 57 5.19 -6.16 -2.79
N LYS A 58 4.75 -5.32 -3.72
CA LYS A 58 5.57 -4.86 -4.86
C LYS A 58 6.78 -4.03 -4.43
N ASN A 59 6.67 -3.28 -3.33
CA ASN A 59 7.74 -2.44 -2.81
C ASN A 59 8.57 -3.11 -1.69
N ASN A 60 8.38 -4.41 -1.43
CA ASN A 60 9.02 -5.17 -0.35
C ASN A 60 8.86 -4.51 1.03
N VAL A 61 7.65 -4.01 1.30
CA VAL A 61 7.27 -3.35 2.55
C VAL A 61 6.53 -4.35 3.43
N ASP A 62 7.08 -4.66 4.60
CA ASP A 62 6.52 -5.62 5.55
C ASP A 62 5.53 -4.92 6.52
N ILE A 63 4.29 -4.74 6.06
CA ILE A 63 3.17 -4.18 6.82
C ILE A 63 1.96 -5.09 6.63
N ALA A 64 1.30 -5.46 7.74
CA ALA A 64 0.01 -6.13 7.67
C ALA A 64 -1.08 -5.10 7.40
N VAL A 65 -1.93 -5.33 6.39
CA VAL A 65 -3.09 -4.46 6.11
C VAL A 65 -4.35 -5.28 6.37
N LYS A 66 -5.28 -4.74 7.16
CA LYS A 66 -6.54 -5.39 7.52
C LYS A 66 -7.71 -4.44 7.31
N LEU A 67 -8.85 -5.01 6.95
CA LEU A 67 -10.12 -4.29 6.97
C LEU A 67 -10.47 -3.96 8.43
N LEU A 68 -10.73 -2.69 8.71
CA LEU A 68 -11.32 -2.26 9.97
C LEU A 68 -12.73 -2.83 10.04
N LYS A 69 -12.95 -3.80 10.93
CA LYS A 69 -14.29 -4.29 11.25
C LYS A 69 -14.79 -3.47 12.44
N GLU A 70 -15.88 -2.74 12.23
CA GLU A 70 -16.63 -2.08 13.30
C GLU A 70 -17.24 -3.11 14.27
#